data_AF-A0A0N4TYI1-F1
#
_entry.id   AF-A0A0N4TYI1-F1
#
_cell.length_a   1.000
_cell.length_b   1.000
_cell.length_c   1.000
_cell.angle_alpha   90.00
_cell.angle_beta   90.00
_cell.angle_gamma   90.00
#
_symmetry.space_group_name_H-M   'P 1'
#
loop_
_entity.id
_entity.type
_entity.pdbx_description
1 polymer ?
#
loop_
_entity_poly.entity_id
_entity_poly.type
_entity_poly.pdbx_seq_one_letter_code
_entity_poly.pdbx_strand_id
1 'polypeptide(L)'
;MMCLAAYFPVFSFYPQQYHKYMCVSILDQHYRLRCSTYSGRVRCAIAIITMVVSTFCFVKPSLNALVLMLWSIPSIAIIRHEAANAGIPEIISSPRKISVLWIAASICWVSDRVFCDFWLFLGTPYFHALFHLLSSLAAYNVFIMFSLIDICRRSDKHRYRYRIKYFPEKGLIRLPYIVLNLDCKYL
;
A
#
# COMPACT_ATOMS: atom_id res chain seq x y z
N MET A 1 14.86 1.63 17.97
CA MET A 1 13.94 2.13 19.03
C MET A 1 12.86 3.03 18.43
N MET A 2 11.89 2.46 17.72
CA MET A 2 10.71 3.18 17.20
C MET A 2 9.52 2.21 17.11
N CYS A 3 9.09 1.61 18.22
CA CYS A 3 8.19 0.44 18.16
C CYS A 3 6.79 0.58 18.78
N LEU A 4 6.43 1.64 19.50
CA LEU A 4 5.07 1.74 20.10
C LEU A 4 4.45 3.14 19.97
N ALA A 5 5.26 4.18 20.12
CA ALA A 5 4.79 5.56 20.09
C ALA A 5 4.32 6.06 18.72
N ALA A 6 4.67 5.40 17.61
CA ALA A 6 4.23 5.81 16.27
C ALA A 6 2.89 5.16 15.85
N TYR A 7 2.55 3.99 16.41
CA TYR A 7 1.33 3.26 16.03
C TYR A 7 0.13 3.70 16.87
N PHE A 8 0.33 3.91 18.18
CA PHE A 8 -0.76 4.28 19.10
C PHE A 8 -1.45 5.63 18.80
N PRO A 9 -0.76 6.71 18.36
CA PRO A 9 -1.41 7.97 18.03
C PRO A 9 -2.31 7.83 16.80
N VAL A 10 -1.96 6.98 15.83
CA VAL A 10 -2.80 6.77 14.63
C VAL A 10 -4.16 6.16 15.01
N PHE A 11 -4.21 5.29 16.02
CA PHE A 11 -5.46 4.71 16.51
C PHE A 11 -6.20 5.60 17.51
N SER A 12 -5.48 6.32 18.38
CA SER A 12 -6.10 7.17 19.42
C SER A 12 -6.55 8.55 18.89
N PHE A 13 -5.95 9.05 17.81
CA PHE A 13 -6.38 10.28 17.13
C PHE A 13 -7.37 10.02 16.00
N TYR A 14 -7.87 8.78 15.82
CA TYR A 14 -8.95 8.54 14.87
C TYR A 14 -10.28 8.95 15.52
N PRO A 15 -10.91 10.05 15.09
CA PRO A 15 -12.10 10.54 15.77
C PRO A 15 -13.23 9.52 15.64
N GLN A 16 -13.99 9.29 16.72
CA GLN A 16 -15.02 8.22 16.80
C GLN A 16 -16.08 8.31 15.69
N GLN A 17 -16.34 9.54 15.20
CA GLN A 17 -17.18 9.83 14.03
C GLN A 17 -16.72 9.16 12.71
N TYR A 18 -15.45 8.75 12.60
CA TYR A 18 -14.89 8.13 11.39
C TYR A 18 -14.85 6.59 11.41
N HIS A 19 -15.20 5.95 12.53
CA HIS A 19 -15.31 4.49 12.60
C HIS A 19 -16.37 3.94 11.62
N LYS A 20 -17.45 4.71 11.36
CA LYS A 20 -18.48 4.37 10.35
C LYS A 20 -17.95 4.36 8.91
N TYR A 21 -16.88 5.10 8.60
CA TYR A 21 -16.34 5.23 7.23
C TYR A 21 -15.15 4.30 6.95
N MET A 22 -14.67 3.58 7.97
CA MET A 22 -13.72 2.48 7.77
C MET A 22 -14.44 1.13 7.53
N CYS A 23 -15.72 1.19 7.12
CA CYS A 23 -16.42 0.06 6.53
C CYS A 23 -15.75 -0.28 5.20
N VAL A 24 -15.24 -1.49 5.07
CA VAL A 24 -14.99 -2.06 3.74
C VAL A 24 -16.36 -2.44 3.20
N SER A 25 -16.77 -1.80 2.11
CA SER A 25 -17.97 -2.20 1.37
C SER A 25 -17.68 -3.54 0.70
N ILE A 26 -18.10 -4.64 1.32
CA ILE A 26 -18.08 -5.96 0.69
C ILE A 26 -19.41 -6.10 -0.06
N LEU A 27 -19.32 -6.36 -1.36
CA LEU A 27 -20.47 -6.73 -2.18
C LEU A 27 -20.91 -8.14 -1.77
N ASP A 28 -22.11 -8.25 -1.22
CA ASP A 28 -22.78 -9.55 -1.02
C ASP A 28 -23.21 -10.13 -2.38
N GLN A 29 -23.48 -11.44 -2.45
CA GLN A 29 -23.85 -12.20 -3.65
C GLN A 29 -25.13 -11.68 -4.36
N HIS A 30 -25.81 -10.69 -3.76
CA HIS A 30 -26.97 -9.98 -4.29
C HIS A 30 -26.72 -8.49 -4.62
N TYR A 31 -25.47 -8.03 -4.82
CA TYR A 31 -25.15 -6.64 -5.15
C TYR A 31 -25.70 -5.60 -4.15
N ARG A 32 -25.97 -6.00 -2.90
CA ARG A 32 -26.30 -5.06 -1.82
C ARG A 32 -25.01 -4.63 -1.12
N LEU A 33 -24.84 -3.31 -0.94
CA LEU A 33 -23.82 -2.77 -0.05
C LEU A 33 -24.13 -3.22 1.38
N ARG A 34 -23.33 -4.16 1.91
CA ARG A 34 -23.31 -4.44 3.34
C ARG A 34 -22.11 -3.75 3.95
N CYS A 35 -22.39 -2.77 4.81
CA CYS A 35 -21.38 -2.11 5.63
C CYS A 35 -20.91 -3.13 6.68
N SER A 36 -19.86 -3.89 6.38
CA SER A 36 -19.22 -4.73 7.38
C SER A 36 -18.40 -3.82 8.28
N THR A 37 -18.95 -3.54 9.47
CA THR A 37 -18.17 -2.89 10.52
C THR A 37 -17.05 -3.86 10.88
N TYR A 38 -15.82 -3.57 10.47
CA TYR A 38 -14.67 -4.36 10.90
C TYR A 38 -14.70 -4.35 12.43
N SER A 39 -15.03 -5.50 13.03
CA SER A 39 -15.16 -5.62 14.48
C SER A 39 -13.88 -5.07 15.10
N GLY A 40 -13.97 -4.20 16.11
CA GLY A 40 -12.80 -3.66 16.80
C GLY A 40 -11.84 -4.77 17.26
N ARG A 41 -12.38 -5.99 17.46
CA ARG A 41 -11.65 -7.22 17.74
C ARG A 41 -10.68 -7.62 16.63
N VAL A 42 -11.06 -7.54 15.35
CA VAL A 42 -10.17 -7.89 14.22
C VAL A 42 -9.05 -6.87 14.09
N ARG A 43 -9.34 -5.58 14.26
CA ARG A 43 -8.30 -4.53 14.24
C ARG A 43 -7.32 -4.66 15.40
N CYS A 44 -7.84 -4.89 16.61
CA CYS A 44 -7.00 -5.18 17.78
C CYS A 44 -6.17 -6.45 17.55
N ALA A 45 -6.75 -7.51 17.00
CA ALA A 45 -6.03 -8.73 16.69
C ALA A 45 -4.88 -8.47 15.70
N ILE A 46 -5.14 -7.74 14.61
CA ILE A 46 -4.09 -7.36 13.64
C ILE A 46 -3.00 -6.54 14.36
N ALA A 47 -3.36 -5.52 15.14
CA ALA A 47 -2.39 -4.68 15.84
C ALA A 47 -1.53 -5.47 16.83
N ILE A 48 -2.15 -6.37 17.61
CA ILE A 48 -1.45 -7.23 18.57
C ILE A 48 -0.52 -8.19 17.84
N ILE A 49 -1.00 -8.86 16.78
CA ILE A 49 -0.18 -9.76 15.97
C ILE A 49 1.01 -9.02 15.37
N THR A 50 0.79 -7.84 14.78
CA THR A 50 1.85 -7.00 14.22
C THR A 50 2.86 -6.58 15.30
N MET A 51 2.42 -6.18 16.50
CA MET A 51 3.31 -5.82 17.61
C MET A 51 4.14 -7.00 18.10
N VAL A 52 3.52 -8.17 18.28
CA VAL A 52 4.19 -9.40 18.72
C VAL A 52 5.24 -9.80 17.69
N VAL A 53 4.87 -9.88 16.41
CA VAL A 53 5.79 -10.16 15.29
C VAL A 53 6.93 -9.13 15.23
N SER A 54 6.62 -7.84 15.38
CA SER A 54 7.63 -6.76 15.38
C SER A 54 8.60 -6.88 16.56
N THR A 55 8.17 -7.45 17.68
CA THR A 55 9.04 -7.66 18.85
C THR A 55 9.93 -8.88 18.66
N PHE A 56 9.45 -9.94 17.98
CA PHE A 56 10.28 -11.09 17.59
C PHE A 56 11.45 -10.71 16.65
N CYS A 57 11.41 -9.53 16.05
CA CYS A 57 12.48 -8.98 15.23
C CYS A 57 13.78 -8.75 16.00
N PHE A 58 13.72 -8.53 17.31
CA PHE A 58 14.90 -8.36 18.16
C PHE A 58 15.64 -9.67 18.43
N VAL A 59 14.96 -10.81 18.31
CA VAL A 59 15.57 -12.14 18.50
C VAL A 59 16.31 -12.57 17.24
N LYS A 60 15.65 -12.45 16.08
CA LYS A 60 16.25 -12.83 14.79
C LYS A 60 15.74 -11.90 13.69
N PRO A 61 16.49 -10.84 13.33
CA PRO A 61 16.05 -9.82 12.38
C PRO A 61 15.64 -10.37 11.01
N SER A 62 16.20 -11.52 10.60
CA SER A 62 15.86 -12.17 9.34
C SER A 62 14.43 -12.73 9.31
N LEU A 63 13.85 -13.11 10.46
CA LEU A 63 12.46 -13.57 10.53
C LEU A 63 11.48 -12.43 10.24
N ASN A 64 11.78 -11.21 10.68
CA ASN A 64 10.95 -10.05 10.38
C ASN A 64 10.79 -9.82 8.87
N ALA A 65 11.92 -9.86 8.16
CA ALA A 65 11.93 -9.68 6.72
C ALA A 65 11.08 -10.75 6.02
N LEU A 66 11.15 -12.00 6.47
CA LEU A 66 10.31 -13.09 5.93
C LEU A 66 8.82 -12.85 6.19
N VAL A 67 8.45 -12.42 7.41
CA VAL A 67 7.05 -12.14 7.74
C VAL A 67 6.51 -10.97 6.92
N LEU A 68 7.30 -9.90 6.72
CA LEU A 68 6.95 -8.79 5.85
C LEU A 68 6.74 -9.23 4.39
N MET A 69 7.60 -10.12 3.88
CA MET A 69 7.44 -10.67 2.54
C MET A 69 6.16 -11.53 2.43
N LEU A 70 5.85 -12.33 3.44
CA LEU A 70 4.60 -13.11 3.47
C LEU A 70 3.35 -12.22 3.57
N TRP A 71 3.42 -11.11 4.30
CA TRP A 71 2.32 -10.14 4.40
C TRP A 71 2.00 -9.45 3.07
N SER A 72 2.91 -9.51 2.09
CA SER A 72 2.63 -9.02 0.75
C SER A 72 1.55 -9.84 0.03
N ILE A 73 1.39 -11.12 0.34
CA ILE A 73 0.39 -12.01 -0.29
C ILE A 73 -1.05 -11.51 -0.05
N PRO A 74 -1.52 -11.35 1.21
CA PRO A 74 -2.85 -10.79 1.45
C PRO A 74 -2.95 -9.34 0.96
N SER A 75 -1.86 -8.57 1.00
CA SER A 75 -1.84 -7.19 0.51
C SER A 75 -2.12 -7.12 -1.00
N ILE A 76 -1.55 -8.01 -1.81
CA ILE A 76 -1.81 -8.10 -3.25
C ILE A 76 -3.28 -8.43 -3.53
N ALA A 77 -3.88 -9.32 -2.74
CA ALA A 77 -5.31 -9.65 -2.86
C ALA A 77 -6.19 -8.42 -2.62
N ILE A 78 -5.91 -7.65 -1.56
CA ILE A 78 -6.61 -6.40 -1.25
C ILE A 78 -6.43 -5.37 -2.37
N ILE A 79 -5.20 -5.18 -2.86
CA ILE A 79 -4.90 -4.23 -3.95
C ILE A 79 -5.72 -4.55 -5.21
N ARG A 80 -5.79 -5.83 -5.60
CA ARG A 80 -6.57 -6.27 -6.77
C ARG A 80 -8.07 -6.10 -6.54
N HIS A 81 -8.56 -6.48 -5.37
CA HIS A 81 -9.97 -6.37 -5.01
C HIS A 81 -10.43 -4.90 -5.00
N GLU A 82 -9.69 -4.02 -4.33
CA GLU A 82 -10.05 -2.60 -4.24
C GLU A 82 -9.98 -1.90 -5.60
N ALA A 83 -9.00 -2.22 -6.43
CA ALA A 83 -8.90 -1.65 -7.77
C ALA A 83 -10.02 -2.13 -8.71
N ALA A 84 -10.39 -3.41 -8.66
CA ALA A 84 -11.50 -3.96 -9.46
C ALA A 84 -12.84 -3.35 -9.07
N ASN A 85 -13.06 -3.11 -7.77
CA ASN A 85 -14.30 -2.56 -7.24
C ASN A 85 -14.35 -1.02 -7.20
N ALA A 86 -13.27 -0.34 -7.59
CA ALA A 86 -13.21 1.13 -7.53
C ALA A 86 -14.07 1.80 -8.62
N GLY A 87 -14.26 1.16 -9.78
CA GLY A 87 -14.94 1.77 -10.92
C GLY A 87 -14.21 2.98 -11.53
N ILE A 88 -12.92 3.17 -11.19
CA ILE A 88 -12.10 4.31 -11.64
C ILE A 88 -11.16 3.82 -12.76
N PRO A 89 -11.31 4.30 -14.01
CA PRO A 89 -10.55 3.79 -15.15
C PRO A 89 -9.05 4.02 -15.01
N GLU A 90 -8.63 5.09 -14.34
CA GLU A 90 -7.22 5.40 -14.09
C GLU A 90 -6.52 4.36 -13.18
N ILE A 91 -7.29 3.67 -12.35
CA ILE A 91 -6.79 2.74 -11.32
C ILE A 91 -6.76 1.28 -11.81
N ILE A 92 -7.54 0.93 -12.84
CA ILE A 92 -7.71 -0.46 -13.27
C ILE A 92 -6.38 -1.14 -13.68
N SER A 93 -5.42 -0.36 -14.18
CA SER A 93 -4.10 -0.86 -14.60
C SER A 93 -3.05 -0.86 -13.48
N SER A 94 -3.31 -0.18 -12.37
CA SER A 94 -2.35 0.01 -11.26
C SER A 94 -1.95 -1.30 -10.57
N PRO A 95 -2.86 -2.25 -10.27
CA PRO A 95 -2.48 -3.52 -9.64
C PRO A 95 -1.44 -4.32 -10.43
N ARG A 96 -1.51 -4.28 -11.77
CA ARG A 96 -0.54 -4.96 -12.64
C ARG A 96 0.84 -4.33 -12.48
N LYS A 97 0.94 -3.00 -12.54
CA LYS A 97 2.20 -2.26 -12.37
C LYS A 97 2.82 -2.52 -11.00
N ILE A 98 2.01 -2.43 -9.94
CA ILE A 98 2.43 -2.70 -8.56
C ILE A 98 2.93 -4.15 -8.42
N SER A 99 2.19 -5.12 -8.97
CA SER A 99 2.57 -6.54 -8.89
C SER A 99 3.90 -6.80 -9.60
N VAL A 100 4.11 -6.25 -10.80
CA VAL A 100 5.37 -6.43 -11.55
C VAL A 100 6.55 -5.85 -10.79
N LEU A 101 6.43 -4.62 -10.28
CA LEU A 101 7.49 -3.98 -9.50
C LEU A 101 7.80 -4.76 -8.22
N TRP A 102 6.78 -5.22 -7.52
CA TRP A 102 6.95 -6.00 -6.29
C TRP A 102 7.56 -7.38 -6.54
N ILE A 103 7.15 -8.08 -7.60
CA ILE A 103 7.74 -9.37 -7.98
C ILE A 103 9.22 -9.17 -8.34
N ALA A 104 9.55 -8.15 -9.15
CA ALA A 104 10.93 -7.85 -9.50
C ALA A 104 11.77 -7.50 -8.25
N ALA A 105 11.22 -6.71 -7.33
CA ALA A 105 11.87 -6.43 -6.04
C ALA A 105 12.11 -7.73 -5.24
N SER A 106 11.10 -8.59 -5.16
CA SER A 106 11.16 -9.86 -4.44
C SER A 106 12.23 -10.79 -5.01
N ILE A 107 12.35 -10.86 -6.34
CA ILE A 107 13.42 -11.60 -7.00
C ILE A 107 14.78 -11.03 -6.62
N CYS A 108 14.96 -9.70 -6.63
CA CYS A 108 16.21 -9.07 -6.21
C CYS A 108 16.57 -9.41 -4.76
N TRP A 109 15.58 -9.38 -3.85
CA TRP A 109 15.77 -9.72 -2.45
C TRP A 109 16.14 -11.19 -2.21
N VAL A 110 15.49 -12.12 -2.90
CA VAL A 110 15.84 -13.55 -2.83
C VAL A 110 17.23 -13.77 -3.41
N SER A 111 17.51 -13.14 -4.55
CA SER A 111 18.78 -13.28 -5.27
C SER A 111 19.98 -12.81 -4.44
N ASP A 112 19.84 -11.65 -3.78
CA ASP A 112 20.82 -11.08 -2.85
C ASP A 112 21.17 -12.03 -1.70
N ARG A 113 20.17 -12.75 -1.18
CA ARG A 113 20.33 -13.65 -0.03
C ARG A 113 20.85 -15.04 -0.39
N VAL A 114 20.37 -15.60 -1.50
CA VAL A 114 20.70 -16.98 -1.90
C VAL A 114 22.00 -17.05 -2.70
N PHE A 115 22.28 -16.02 -3.50
CA PHE A 115 23.42 -16.00 -4.43
C PHE A 115 24.44 -14.91 -4.09
N CYS A 116 24.57 -14.52 -2.82
CA CYS A 116 25.44 -13.44 -2.37
C CYS A 116 26.89 -13.60 -2.89
N ASP A 117 27.50 -14.77 -2.68
CA ASP A 117 28.89 -15.04 -3.10
C ASP A 117 29.05 -14.98 -4.63
N PHE A 118 28.04 -15.43 -5.37
CA PHE A 118 28.02 -15.35 -6.83
C PHE A 118 27.97 -13.90 -7.32
N TRP A 119 27.13 -13.06 -6.72
CA TRP A 119 27.05 -11.64 -7.10
C TRP A 119 28.29 -10.84 -6.67
N LEU A 120 28.89 -11.18 -5.53
CA LEU A 120 30.17 -10.63 -5.09
C LEU A 120 31.30 -11.00 -6.05
N PHE A 121 31.35 -12.26 -6.49
CA PHE A 121 32.31 -12.72 -7.50
C PHE A 121 32.18 -11.93 -8.82
N LEU A 122 30.94 -11.64 -9.25
CA LEU A 122 30.68 -10.83 -10.44
C LEU A 122 30.86 -9.31 -10.22
N GLY A 123 31.20 -8.86 -9.01
CA GLY A 123 31.37 -7.44 -8.69
C GLY A 123 30.05 -6.64 -8.67
N THR A 124 28.92 -7.30 -8.38
CA THR A 124 27.57 -6.72 -8.45
C THR A 124 26.79 -6.73 -7.11
N PRO A 125 27.31 -6.12 -6.01
CA PRO A 125 26.68 -6.14 -4.69
C PRO A 125 25.48 -5.17 -4.54
N TYR A 126 24.69 -4.96 -5.59
CA TYR A 126 23.65 -3.92 -5.65
C TYR A 126 22.22 -4.44 -5.60
N PHE A 127 22.01 -5.76 -5.54
CA PHE A 127 20.66 -6.36 -5.55
C PHE A 127 19.83 -5.92 -4.34
N HIS A 128 20.44 -5.78 -3.16
CA HIS A 128 19.77 -5.21 -2.01
C HIS A 128 19.27 -3.78 -2.24
N ALA A 129 20.09 -2.93 -2.86
CA ALA A 129 19.71 -1.55 -3.20
C ALA A 129 18.58 -1.53 -4.23
N LEU A 130 18.65 -2.43 -5.23
CA LEU A 130 17.61 -2.58 -6.24
C LEU A 130 16.27 -3.05 -5.65
N PHE A 131 16.31 -3.94 -4.64
CA PHE A 131 15.12 -4.30 -3.87
C PHE A 131 14.45 -3.07 -3.24
N HIS A 132 15.21 -2.22 -2.52
CA HIS A 132 14.66 -1.01 -1.90
C HIS A 132 14.08 -0.03 -2.93
N LEU A 133 14.75 0.14 -4.07
CA LEU A 133 14.27 1.01 -5.14
C LEU A 133 12.94 0.53 -5.73
N LEU A 134 12.88 -0.75 -6.15
CA LEU A 134 11.71 -1.33 -6.79
C LEU A 134 10.52 -1.45 -5.82
N SER A 135 10.78 -1.86 -4.57
CA SER A 135 9.75 -1.93 -3.53
C SER A 135 9.20 -0.56 -3.16
N SER A 136 10.05 0.47 -3.09
CA SER A 136 9.62 1.86 -2.86
C SER A 136 8.74 2.36 -4.00
N LEU A 137 9.09 2.05 -5.25
CA LEU A 137 8.26 2.43 -6.40
C LEU A 137 6.92 1.67 -6.42
N ALA A 138 6.90 0.40 -6.04
CA ALA A 138 5.67 -0.36 -5.88
C ALA A 138 4.77 0.27 -4.79
N ALA A 139 5.34 0.56 -3.61
CA ALA A 139 4.64 1.19 -2.50
C ALA A 139 4.09 2.58 -2.88
N TYR A 140 4.88 3.39 -3.59
CA TYR A 140 4.43 4.68 -4.12
C TYR A 140 3.18 4.54 -4.98
N ASN A 141 3.16 3.58 -5.91
CA ASN A 141 1.98 3.34 -6.75
C ASN A 141 0.78 2.83 -5.94
N VAL A 142 1.00 2.04 -4.88
CA VAL A 142 -0.06 1.64 -3.94
C VAL A 142 -0.68 2.87 -3.27
N PHE A 143 0.15 3.80 -2.77
CA PHE A 143 -0.34 5.04 -2.14
C PHE A 143 -1.16 5.89 -3.11
N ILE A 144 -0.67 6.09 -4.34
CA ILE A 144 -1.42 6.82 -5.38
C ILE A 144 -2.78 6.16 -5.64
N MET A 145 -2.78 4.83 -5.79
CA MET A 145 -4.00 4.06 -6.03
C MET A 145 -5.03 4.24 -4.91
N PHE A 146 -4.64 4.00 -3.65
CA PHE A 146 -5.57 4.13 -2.52
C PHE A 146 -6.00 5.57 -2.25
N SER A 147 -5.12 6.55 -2.49
CA SER A 147 -5.47 7.97 -2.37
C SER A 147 -6.53 8.36 -3.39
N LEU A 148 -6.41 7.91 -4.65
CA LEU A 148 -7.42 8.16 -5.67
C LEU A 148 -8.75 7.48 -5.34
N ILE A 149 -8.73 6.24 -4.85
CA ILE A 149 -9.94 5.54 -4.38
C ILE A 149 -10.62 6.36 -3.27
N ASP A 150 -9.87 6.83 -2.27
CA ASP A 150 -10.43 7.60 -1.14
C ASP A 150 -10.99 8.96 -1.60
N ILE A 151 -10.26 9.69 -2.46
CA ILE A 151 -10.71 10.96 -3.04
C ILE A 151 -12.01 10.78 -3.81
N CYS A 152 -12.11 9.76 -4.66
CA CYS A 152 -13.33 9.49 -5.45
C CYS A 152 -14.50 9.06 -4.55
N ARG A 153 -14.25 8.18 -3.57
CA ARG A 153 -15.28 7.70 -2.63
C ARG A 153 -15.86 8.81 -1.75
N ARG A 154 -15.10 9.88 -1.51
CA ARG A 154 -15.53 11.04 -0.69
C ARG A 154 -15.85 12.26 -1.53
N SER A 155 -16.12 12.10 -2.81
CA SER A 155 -16.42 13.21 -3.74
C SER A 155 -17.61 14.08 -3.32
N ASP A 156 -18.52 13.54 -2.50
CA ASP A 156 -19.63 14.26 -1.87
C ASP A 156 -19.20 15.18 -0.72
N LYS A 157 -18.02 14.96 -0.13
CA LYS A 157 -17.53 15.64 1.08
C LYS A 157 -16.51 16.74 0.82
N HIS A 158 -16.04 16.87 -0.41
CA HIS A 158 -15.02 17.85 -0.77
C HIS A 158 -15.37 18.57 -2.07
N ARG A 159 -14.75 19.74 -2.27
CA ARG A 159 -15.02 20.63 -3.41
C ARG A 159 -13.85 20.71 -4.39
N TYR A 160 -12.91 19.77 -4.31
CA TYR A 160 -11.74 19.74 -5.19
C TYR A 160 -11.86 18.61 -6.20
N ARG A 161 -11.34 18.84 -7.40
CA ARG A 161 -11.19 17.82 -8.43
C ARG A 161 -9.75 17.36 -8.49
N TYR A 162 -9.55 16.05 -8.53
CA TYR A 162 -8.23 15.49 -8.71
C TYR A 162 -7.81 15.50 -10.19
N ARG A 163 -6.51 15.63 -10.44
CA ARG A 163 -5.86 15.34 -11.71
C ARG A 163 -4.58 14.58 -11.45
N ILE A 164 -4.31 13.56 -12.26
CA ILE A 164 -3.04 12.84 -12.22
C ILE A 164 -2.09 13.54 -13.19
N LYS A 165 -0.95 14.01 -12.68
CA LYS A 165 0.17 14.51 -13.49
C LYS A 165 1.34 13.55 -13.39
N TYR A 166 2.33 13.70 -14.26
CA TYR A 166 3.51 12.83 -14.30
C TYR A 166 4.79 13.66 -14.24
N PHE A 167 5.77 13.17 -13.50
CA PHE A 167 7.13 13.75 -13.44
C PHE A 167 8.19 12.70 -13.82
N PRO A 168 9.15 13.01 -14.70
CA PRO A 168 9.12 14.13 -15.64
C PRO A 168 7.93 14.00 -16.62
N GLU A 169 7.53 15.13 -17.22
CA GLU A 169 6.38 15.15 -18.12
C GLU A 169 6.62 14.32 -19.38
N LYS A 170 7.88 14.33 -19.85
CA LYS A 170 8.41 13.56 -20.99
C LYS A 170 9.50 12.60 -20.51
N GLY A 171 9.57 11.42 -21.11
CA GLY A 171 10.58 10.40 -20.81
C GLY A 171 10.00 9.00 -20.63
N LEU A 172 10.89 8.00 -20.58
CA LEU A 172 10.52 6.59 -20.42
C LEU A 172 10.06 6.26 -19.00
N ILE A 173 10.65 6.90 -17.98
CA ILE A 173 10.30 6.73 -16.57
C ILE A 173 9.46 7.93 -16.15
N ARG A 174 8.21 7.69 -15.75
CA ARG A 174 7.25 8.74 -15.37
C ARG A 174 6.59 8.36 -14.05
N LEU A 175 6.69 9.24 -13.06
CA LEU A 175 6.11 9.06 -11.75
C LEU A 175 4.76 9.81 -11.67
N PRO A 176 3.63 9.09 -11.46
CA PRO A 176 2.33 9.73 -11.33
C PRO A 176 2.20 10.43 -10.00
N TYR A 177 1.71 11.67 -9.94
CA TYR A 177 1.37 12.37 -8.70
C TYR A 177 -0.02 13.01 -8.81
N ILE A 178 -0.68 13.15 -7.67
CA ILE A 178 -2.06 13.68 -7.60
C ILE A 178 -2.00 15.17 -7.34
N VAL A 179 -2.71 15.95 -8.16
CA VAL A 179 -2.93 17.38 -7.98
C VAL A 179 -4.41 17.60 -7.66
N LEU A 180 -4.68 18.39 -6.62
CA LEU A 180 -6.03 18.79 -6.24
C LEU A 180 -6.25 20.23 -6.67
N ASN A 181 -7.28 20.47 -7.48
CA ASN A 181 -7.70 21.81 -7.90
C ASN A 181 -9.07 22.11 -7.32
N LEU A 182 -9.29 23.32 -6.80
CA LEU A 182 -10.62 23.78 -6.38
C LEU A 182 -11.53 23.91 -7.61
N ASP A 183 -12.80 23.54 -7.46
CA ASP A 183 -13.79 23.72 -8.53
C ASP A 183 -14.17 25.20 -8.64
N CYS A 184 -14.00 25.81 -9.82
CA CYS A 184 -14.25 27.25 -10.07
C CYS A 184 -15.72 27.65 -9.92
N LYS A 185 -16.66 26.72 -9.73
CA LYS A 185 -18.07 27.04 -9.45
C LYS A 185 -18.32 27.69 -8.08
N TYR A 186 -17.30 27.79 -7.23
CA TYR A 186 -17.40 28.31 -5.87
C TYR A 186 -16.40 29.44 -5.56
N LEU A 187 -15.77 30.00 -6.60
CA LEU A 187 -15.01 31.27 -6.58
C LEU A 187 -15.89 32.35 -7.21
#